data_AF-A0A8H7VW60-F1
#
_entry.id   AF-A0A8H7VW60-F1
#
_cell.length_a   1.000
_cell.length_b   1.000
_cell.length_c   1.000
_cell.angle_alpha   90.00
_cell.angle_beta   90.00
_cell.angle_gamma   90.00
#
_symmetry.space_group_name_H-M   'P 1'
#
loop_
_entity.id
_entity.type
_entity.pdbx_description
1 polymer ?
#
loop_
_entity_poly.entity_id
_entity_poly.type
_entity_poly.pdbx_seq_one_letter_code
_entity_poly.pdbx_strand_id
1 'polypeptide(L)'
;MFQDFKFETPKKDDKEQMDQENKVSELTFQFSRISANEGSRLESFQAHRSPLASRSRAETQEKRRLEALELQKRQRSITVSKARQLALGTAAEEEEEEEEEEEEEERVQVPKRSRDLDDDMEEVSKLIKTNPKHKKKNKRKNIHADQIMYAENLESIPDDFIDNWVMMICPKGKRCLVTSGSGETIARSRAGHIIGRFQSMIPNGSSANRTSDFCILDCVYDPVHWTFYVLDIMCWRGYPIFDCDTNFRHFWLQTKIESSELDKPNNDNKFYQFKALRPVLTSETKQVAENPEAYITKQGFNYEIDGLLFYHRQTNYRGGNTPLVCWVARSDVDKLLQ
;
A
#
# COMPACT_ATOMS: atom_id res chain seq x y z
N MET A 1 23.94 83.06 -39.42
CA MET A 1 25.18 82.27 -39.25
C MET A 1 24.80 81.00 -38.51
N PHE A 2 25.33 79.89 -38.99
CA PHE A 2 25.00 78.50 -38.62
C PHE A 2 25.26 78.14 -37.14
N GLN A 3 24.62 77.03 -36.71
CA GLN A 3 25.11 76.03 -35.72
C GLN A 3 25.01 76.39 -34.22
N ASP A 4 24.70 75.52 -33.23
CA ASP A 4 24.69 74.05 -33.15
C ASP A 4 23.88 73.50 -31.92
N PHE A 5 23.57 72.19 -32.01
CA PHE A 5 22.88 71.19 -31.14
C PHE A 5 23.32 71.06 -29.65
N LYS A 6 22.71 70.35 -28.66
CA LYS A 6 21.45 69.59 -28.31
C LYS A 6 21.54 69.30 -26.78
N PHE A 7 20.49 69.07 -25.99
CA PHE A 7 19.84 67.76 -25.77
C PHE A 7 18.52 67.92 -24.98
N GLU A 8 17.44 67.29 -25.46
CA GLU A 8 16.17 67.14 -24.73
C GLU A 8 16.22 65.91 -23.82
N THR A 9 15.70 66.07 -22.60
CA THR A 9 15.31 64.96 -21.71
C THR A 9 13.91 64.46 -22.10
N PRO A 10 13.69 63.14 -22.30
CA PRO A 10 12.36 62.62 -22.51
C PRO A 10 11.57 62.64 -21.18
N LYS A 11 10.38 63.23 -21.21
CA LYS A 11 9.39 63.14 -20.13
C LYS A 11 8.97 61.68 -19.96
N LYS A 12 9.04 61.17 -18.73
CA LYS A 12 8.40 59.91 -18.31
C LYS A 12 6.90 60.16 -18.19
N ASP A 13 6.11 59.28 -18.80
CA ASP A 13 4.66 59.22 -18.63
C ASP A 13 4.31 58.49 -17.32
N ASP A 14 3.60 59.17 -16.43
CA ASP A 14 3.18 58.71 -15.08
C ASP A 14 2.10 57.60 -15.09
N LYS A 15 2.01 56.78 -16.15
CA LYS A 15 1.07 55.65 -16.22
C LYS A 15 1.67 54.28 -15.89
N GLU A 16 2.99 54.16 -15.82
CA GLU A 16 3.65 52.87 -15.50
C GLU A 16 3.91 52.64 -14.00
N GLN A 17 3.77 53.66 -13.15
CA GLN A 17 4.07 53.51 -11.71
C GLN A 17 2.90 52.94 -10.89
N MET A 18 1.63 53.18 -11.28
CA MET A 18 0.47 52.61 -10.57
C MET A 18 0.24 51.12 -10.85
N ASP A 19 0.69 50.60 -12.00
CA ASP A 19 0.51 49.19 -12.37
C ASP A 19 1.60 48.27 -11.80
N GLN A 20 2.74 48.82 -11.36
CA GLN A 20 3.81 48.03 -10.74
C GLN A 20 3.62 47.84 -9.23
N GLU A 21 3.08 48.81 -8.48
CA GLU A 21 2.82 48.65 -7.04
C GLU A 21 1.64 47.69 -6.75
N ASN A 22 0.64 47.63 -7.64
CA ASN A 22 -0.46 46.66 -7.52
C ASN A 22 -0.01 45.22 -7.85
N LYS A 23 0.96 45.03 -8.76
CA LYS A 23 1.49 43.69 -9.06
C LYS A 23 2.39 43.13 -7.97
N VAL A 24 3.14 43.97 -7.25
CA VAL A 24 4.00 43.51 -6.15
C VAL A 24 3.19 43.15 -4.90
N SER A 25 2.12 43.91 -4.60
CA SER A 25 1.23 43.59 -3.47
C SER A 25 0.40 42.32 -3.69
N GLU A 26 0.00 42.02 -4.94
CA GLU A 26 -0.74 40.80 -5.29
C GLU A 26 0.16 39.53 -5.30
N LEU A 27 1.45 39.67 -5.66
CA LEU A 27 2.43 38.58 -5.56
C LEU A 27 2.87 38.26 -4.13
N THR A 28 2.80 39.24 -3.21
CA THR A 28 3.25 39.04 -1.81
C THR A 28 2.16 38.38 -0.95
N PHE A 29 0.90 38.37 -1.39
CA PHE A 29 -0.20 37.69 -0.69
C PHE A 29 -0.35 36.20 -1.05
N GLN A 30 0.42 35.69 -2.02
CA GLN A 30 0.38 34.28 -2.42
C GLN A 30 1.43 33.37 -1.76
N PHE A 31 2.32 33.90 -0.90
CA PHE A 31 3.39 33.10 -0.29
C PHE A 31 3.22 32.75 1.20
N SER A 32 2.16 33.22 1.86
CA SER A 32 1.94 32.94 3.28
C SER A 32 0.63 32.18 3.52
N ARG A 33 0.59 30.90 3.13
CA ARG A 33 -0.26 29.85 3.72
C ARG A 33 0.20 28.47 3.25
N ILE A 34 1.46 28.14 3.51
CA ILE A 34 1.90 26.74 3.56
C ILE A 34 1.63 26.28 5.00
N SER A 35 0.40 25.81 5.23
CA SER A 35 0.13 24.88 6.32
C SER A 35 0.04 23.50 5.68
N ALA A 36 0.82 22.56 6.20
CA ALA A 36 0.96 21.21 5.70
C ALA A 36 -0.40 20.52 5.53
N ASN A 37 -0.74 20.19 4.27
CA ASN A 37 -1.79 19.23 3.96
C ASN A 37 -1.37 18.47 2.70
N GLU A 38 -0.67 17.34 2.89
CA GLU A 38 -0.09 16.53 1.81
C GLU A 38 -1.15 15.94 0.85
N GLY A 39 -2.43 15.94 1.21
CA GLY A 39 -3.53 15.44 0.35
C GLY A 39 -3.92 16.35 -0.82
N SER A 40 -3.83 17.68 -0.67
CA SER A 40 -4.38 18.63 -1.66
C SER A 40 -3.57 18.74 -2.95
N ARG A 41 -2.24 18.55 -2.88
CA ARG A 41 -1.38 18.68 -4.04
C ARG A 41 -1.66 17.58 -5.07
N LEU A 42 -1.84 16.33 -4.63
CA LEU A 42 -2.05 15.20 -5.54
C LEU A 42 -3.40 15.31 -6.28
N GLU A 43 -4.45 15.78 -5.59
CA GLU A 43 -5.79 16.00 -6.17
C GLU A 43 -5.77 17.06 -7.28
N SER A 44 -5.05 18.18 -7.05
CA SER A 44 -4.93 19.26 -8.05
C SER A 44 -4.24 18.80 -9.36
N PHE A 45 -3.29 17.85 -9.29
CA PHE A 45 -2.63 17.25 -10.45
C PHE A 45 -3.47 16.20 -11.19
N GLN A 46 -4.49 15.64 -10.54
CA GLN A 46 -5.43 14.74 -11.20
C GLN A 46 -6.54 15.51 -11.94
N ALA A 47 -6.99 16.63 -11.38
CA ALA A 47 -8.06 17.46 -11.94
C ALA A 47 -7.70 18.20 -13.25
N HIS A 48 -6.41 18.48 -13.50
CA HIS A 48 -5.96 19.27 -14.66
C HIS A 48 -5.32 18.46 -15.80
N ARG A 49 -5.72 17.19 -16.00
CA ARG A 49 -5.13 16.34 -17.05
C ARG A 49 -5.87 16.47 -18.38
N SER A 50 -5.12 16.46 -19.49
CA SER A 50 -5.70 16.53 -20.82
C SER A 50 -6.40 15.21 -21.20
N PRO A 51 -7.51 15.24 -21.95
CA PRO A 51 -8.24 14.04 -22.38
C PRO A 51 -7.38 13.05 -23.20
N LEU A 52 -6.42 13.54 -23.99
CA LEU A 52 -5.50 12.67 -24.73
C LEU A 52 -4.56 11.90 -23.78
N ALA A 53 -4.06 12.56 -22.74
CA ALA A 53 -3.17 11.92 -21.77
C ALA A 53 -3.92 10.88 -20.93
N SER A 54 -5.21 11.08 -20.60
CA SER A 54 -5.98 10.07 -19.88
C SER A 54 -6.30 8.85 -20.77
N ARG A 55 -6.70 9.06 -22.03
CA ARG A 55 -6.96 7.98 -23.00
C ARG A 55 -5.74 7.09 -23.23
N SER A 56 -4.58 7.71 -23.48
CA SER A 56 -3.33 6.96 -23.67
C SER A 56 -2.96 6.11 -22.44
N ARG A 57 -3.22 6.61 -21.23
CA ARG A 57 -2.94 5.90 -19.99
C ARG A 57 -3.89 4.72 -19.76
N ALA A 58 -5.19 4.92 -20.01
CA ALA A 58 -6.21 3.88 -19.99
C ALA A 58 -5.90 2.75 -20.99
N GLU A 59 -5.58 3.09 -22.24
CA GLU A 59 -5.13 2.14 -23.27
C GLU A 59 -3.86 1.40 -22.83
N THR A 60 -2.96 2.09 -22.13
CA THR A 60 -1.75 1.49 -21.54
C THR A 60 -2.09 0.54 -20.39
N GLN A 61 -3.09 0.83 -19.55
CA GLN A 61 -3.53 -0.06 -18.47
C GLN A 61 -4.16 -1.33 -19.05
N GLU A 62 -5.04 -1.21 -20.05
CA GLU A 62 -5.68 -2.34 -20.69
C GLU A 62 -4.68 -3.28 -21.38
N LYS A 63 -3.73 -2.72 -22.13
CA LYS A 63 -2.64 -3.49 -22.73
C LYS A 63 -1.86 -4.28 -21.67
N ARG A 64 -1.54 -3.66 -20.54
CA ARG A 64 -0.83 -4.32 -19.43
C ARG A 64 -1.66 -5.42 -18.77
N ARG A 65 -2.99 -5.30 -18.71
CA ARG A 65 -3.88 -6.36 -18.23
C ARG A 65 -3.80 -7.59 -19.13
N LEU A 66 -3.93 -7.41 -20.44
CA LEU A 66 -3.83 -8.50 -21.41
C LEU A 66 -2.46 -9.21 -21.34
N GLU A 67 -1.38 -8.43 -21.26
CA GLU A 67 -0.03 -8.96 -21.09
C GLU A 67 0.13 -9.74 -19.77
N ALA A 68 -0.42 -9.23 -18.67
CA ALA A 68 -0.38 -9.90 -17.36
C ALA A 68 -1.17 -11.23 -17.37
N LEU A 69 -2.36 -11.26 -17.99
CA LEU A 69 -3.18 -12.48 -18.14
C LEU A 69 -2.49 -13.53 -19.02
N GLU A 70 -1.80 -13.11 -20.07
CA GLU A 70 -1.05 -14.01 -20.93
C GLU A 70 0.22 -14.53 -20.21
N LEU A 71 0.90 -13.68 -19.46
CA LEU A 71 2.09 -14.06 -18.68
C LEU A 71 1.76 -15.13 -17.63
N GLN A 72 0.65 -14.99 -16.90
CA GLN A 72 0.27 -15.97 -15.88
C GLN A 72 -0.08 -17.36 -16.47
N LYS A 73 -0.59 -17.44 -17.71
CA LYS A 73 -0.84 -18.73 -18.39
C LYS A 73 0.46 -19.48 -18.67
N ARG A 74 1.55 -18.74 -18.93
CA ARG A 74 2.88 -19.28 -19.19
C ARG A 74 3.63 -19.61 -17.90
N GLN A 75 3.32 -18.92 -16.81
CA GLN A 75 3.98 -19.07 -15.52
C GLN A 75 3.19 -19.97 -14.56
N ARG A 76 3.56 -21.25 -14.51
CA ARG A 76 3.26 -22.09 -13.33
C ARG A 76 4.38 -21.95 -12.32
N SER A 77 4.20 -21.12 -11.30
CA SER A 77 5.01 -21.28 -10.09
C SER A 77 4.44 -20.53 -8.89
N ILE A 78 3.98 -21.28 -7.89
CA ILE A 78 4.51 -21.19 -6.53
C ILE A 78 4.82 -22.60 -6.02
N THR A 79 6.11 -22.90 -5.86
CA THR A 79 6.59 -24.13 -5.23
C THR A 79 6.10 -24.15 -3.79
N VAL A 80 5.54 -25.27 -3.32
CA VAL A 80 5.16 -25.52 -1.91
C VAL A 80 6.25 -25.04 -0.93
N SER A 81 7.52 -25.13 -1.36
CA SER A 81 8.68 -24.60 -0.64
C SER A 81 8.59 -23.08 -0.34
N LYS A 82 8.18 -22.22 -1.28
CA LYS A 82 8.02 -20.77 -1.02
C LYS A 82 6.94 -20.53 0.02
N ALA A 83 5.81 -21.22 -0.08
CA ALA A 83 4.73 -21.10 0.89
C ALA A 83 5.19 -21.53 2.29
N ARG A 84 5.92 -22.65 2.38
CA ARG A 84 6.55 -23.10 3.64
C ARG A 84 7.55 -22.08 4.18
N GLN A 85 8.41 -21.53 3.33
CA GLN A 85 9.40 -20.52 3.75
C GLN A 85 8.71 -19.27 4.31
N LEU A 86 7.68 -18.78 3.64
CA LEU A 86 6.92 -17.61 4.11
C LEU A 86 6.22 -17.82 5.45
N ALA A 87 5.77 -19.03 5.74
CA ALA A 87 5.01 -19.30 6.96
C ALA A 87 5.86 -19.83 8.13
N LEU A 88 6.96 -20.53 7.85
CA LEU A 88 7.77 -21.23 8.85
C LEU A 88 9.23 -20.78 8.90
N GLY A 89 9.74 -20.09 7.85
CA GLY A 89 11.12 -19.59 7.79
C GLY A 89 11.39 -18.40 8.72
N THR A 90 10.36 -17.97 9.44
CA THR A 90 10.32 -16.79 10.29
C THR A 90 11.34 -16.86 11.43
N ALA A 91 11.47 -18.00 12.13
CA ALA A 91 12.27 -18.06 13.35
C ALA A 91 13.78 -17.79 13.17
N ALA A 92 14.39 -18.28 12.09
CA ALA A 92 15.83 -18.11 11.87
C ALA A 92 16.18 -16.76 11.22
N GLU A 93 15.25 -16.16 10.47
CA GLU A 93 15.44 -14.85 9.84
C GLU A 93 15.10 -13.70 10.81
N GLU A 94 14.23 -13.94 11.78
CA GLU A 94 13.89 -12.99 12.84
C GLU A 94 15.05 -12.76 13.82
N GLU A 95 15.83 -13.79 14.14
CA GLU A 95 17.09 -13.64 14.89
C GLU A 95 18.09 -12.75 14.12
N GLU A 96 18.17 -12.88 12.79
CA GLU A 96 19.03 -12.03 11.95
C GLU A 96 18.52 -10.57 11.87
N GLU A 97 17.20 -10.34 11.81
CA GLU A 97 16.62 -8.97 11.76
C GLU A 97 16.72 -8.23 13.10
N GLU A 98 16.47 -8.91 14.24
CA GLU A 98 16.64 -8.31 15.57
C GLU A 98 18.11 -7.90 15.80
N GLU A 99 19.08 -8.73 15.40
CA GLU A 99 20.51 -8.37 15.44
C GLU A 99 20.85 -7.15 14.55
N GLU A 100 20.23 -7.02 13.37
CA GLU A 100 20.45 -5.88 12.47
C GLU A 100 19.83 -4.57 13.00
N GLU A 101 18.64 -4.63 13.62
CA GLU A 101 17.99 -3.47 14.25
C GLU A 101 18.78 -2.99 15.48
N GLU A 102 19.25 -3.91 16.33
CA GLU A 102 20.14 -3.58 17.45
C GLU A 102 21.44 -2.91 16.97
N GLU A 103 22.07 -3.42 15.90
CA GLU A 103 23.24 -2.80 15.28
C GLU A 103 22.94 -1.39 14.70
N GLU A 104 21.75 -1.14 14.14
CA GLU A 104 21.36 0.17 13.62
C GLU A 104 21.06 1.17 14.76
N GLU A 105 20.36 0.75 15.82
CA GLU A 105 20.11 1.58 17.00
C GLU A 105 21.42 1.98 17.70
N GLU A 106 22.37 1.05 17.85
CA GLU A 106 23.68 1.31 18.44
C GLU A 106 24.50 2.31 17.60
N ARG A 107 24.36 2.27 16.26
CA ARG A 107 25.00 3.25 15.35
C ARG A 107 24.39 4.65 15.43
N VAL A 108 23.09 4.77 15.67
CA VAL A 108 22.41 6.07 15.79
C VAL A 108 22.76 6.75 17.12
N GLN A 109 23.10 5.98 18.16
CA GLN A 109 23.49 6.51 19.47
C GLN A 109 24.94 7.04 19.54
N VAL A 110 25.77 6.86 18.51
CA VAL A 110 27.08 7.53 18.45
C VAL A 110 26.85 9.03 18.15
N PRO A 111 27.09 9.95 19.11
CA PRO A 111 26.78 11.34 18.90
C PRO A 111 27.67 11.92 17.79
N LYS A 112 27.05 12.37 16.70
CA LYS A 112 27.68 13.31 15.77
C LYS A 112 28.01 14.57 16.57
N ARG A 113 29.25 14.69 17.05
CA ARG A 113 29.78 15.94 17.58
C ARG A 113 29.62 17.00 16.50
N SER A 114 28.72 17.94 16.76
CA SER A 114 28.49 19.14 15.98
C SER A 114 29.79 19.93 15.85
N ARG A 115 30.23 20.15 14.61
CA ARG A 115 31.03 21.31 14.23
C ARG A 115 30.08 22.49 14.17
N ASP A 116 30.43 23.58 14.85
CA ASP A 116 30.45 24.94 14.31
C ASP A 116 30.77 25.91 15.45
N LEU A 117 32.06 26.27 15.59
CA LEU A 117 32.55 27.59 15.97
C LEU A 117 34.01 27.66 15.47
N ASP A 118 34.23 28.43 14.41
CA ASP A 118 35.54 28.87 13.93
C ASP A 118 36.05 30.00 14.85
N ASP A 119 37.28 29.91 15.37
CA ASP A 119 38.40 30.82 15.04
C ASP A 119 39.71 30.44 15.79
N ASP A 120 40.79 30.38 15.01
CA ASP A 120 42.23 30.49 15.34
C ASP A 120 42.86 29.83 16.59
N MET A 121 43.64 28.74 16.37
CA MET A 121 45.07 28.69 16.73
C MET A 121 45.79 27.48 16.10
N GLU A 122 47.02 27.72 15.62
CA GLU A 122 47.90 26.85 14.86
C GLU A 122 48.41 25.56 15.53
N GLU A 123 48.77 24.63 14.65
CA GLU A 123 49.93 23.71 14.69
C GLU A 123 49.93 22.37 15.44
N VAL A 124 50.16 21.33 14.62
CA VAL A 124 50.90 20.08 14.88
C VAL A 124 50.21 19.00 15.74
N SER A 125 49.64 18.00 15.06
CA SER A 125 50.22 16.63 15.08
C SER A 125 49.47 15.68 14.14
N LYS A 126 50.22 15.22 13.13
CA LYS A 126 49.86 14.08 12.29
C LYS A 126 49.87 12.82 13.16
N LEU A 127 48.75 12.10 13.24
CA LEU A 127 48.76 10.66 13.49
C LEU A 127 47.53 9.99 12.87
N ILE A 128 47.87 9.18 11.87
CA ILE A 128 47.05 8.25 11.12
C ILE A 128 46.33 7.29 12.06
N LYS A 129 45.00 7.21 11.95
CA LYS A 129 44.28 5.94 12.15
C LYS A 129 43.28 5.79 11.00
N THR A 130 43.64 4.91 10.09
CA THR A 130 42.81 4.39 9.00
C THR A 130 41.55 3.78 9.59
N ASN A 131 40.39 4.44 9.44
CA ASN A 131 39.11 3.77 9.67
C ASN A 131 38.99 2.61 8.67
N PRO A 132 38.71 1.38 9.13
CA PRO A 132 38.45 0.28 8.21
C PRO A 132 37.17 0.64 7.42
N LYS A 133 37.28 0.64 6.09
CA LYS A 133 36.12 0.73 5.20
C LYS A 133 35.23 -0.48 5.49
N HIS A 134 34.20 -0.30 6.31
CA HIS A 134 33.16 -1.31 6.49
C HIS A 134 32.58 -1.64 5.10
N LYS A 135 32.81 -2.87 4.64
CA LYS A 135 32.12 -3.41 3.47
C LYS A 135 30.63 -3.27 3.75
N LYS A 136 29.90 -2.52 2.92
CA LYS A 136 28.44 -2.54 2.93
C LYS A 136 28.02 -3.99 2.74
N LYS A 137 27.55 -4.66 3.80
CA LYS A 137 26.83 -5.93 3.66
C LYS A 137 25.70 -5.64 2.66
N ASN A 138 25.59 -6.43 1.60
CA ASN A 138 24.42 -6.33 0.73
C ASN A 138 23.22 -6.67 1.59
N LYS A 139 22.39 -5.67 1.97
CA LYS A 139 21.15 -5.92 2.71
C LYS A 139 20.38 -7.00 1.96
N ARG A 140 20.21 -8.17 2.60
CA ARG A 140 19.40 -9.25 2.05
C ARG A 140 17.98 -8.70 1.91
N LYS A 141 17.31 -9.03 0.80
CA LYS A 141 15.91 -8.61 0.62
C LYS A 141 15.07 -9.40 1.61
N ASN A 142 14.32 -8.71 2.47
CA ASN A 142 13.35 -9.34 3.37
C ASN A 142 12.38 -10.20 2.53
N ILE A 143 12.29 -11.50 2.83
CA ILE A 143 11.51 -12.46 2.04
C ILE A 143 10.00 -12.25 2.18
N HIS A 144 9.57 -11.59 3.25
CA HIS A 144 8.19 -11.26 3.56
C HIS A 144 7.76 -9.92 2.96
N ALA A 145 8.70 -9.15 2.40
CA ALA A 145 8.39 -7.94 1.65
C ALA A 145 7.66 -8.27 0.34
N ASP A 146 6.76 -7.37 -0.06
CA ASP A 146 6.02 -7.39 -1.33
C ASP A 146 5.33 -8.73 -1.65
N GLN A 147 4.89 -9.48 -0.64
CA GLN A 147 4.16 -10.74 -0.83
C GLN A 147 2.66 -10.55 -1.12
N ILE A 148 2.11 -9.38 -0.80
CA ILE A 148 0.71 -9.02 -1.05
C ILE A 148 0.53 -8.51 -2.48
N MET A 149 -0.58 -8.89 -3.11
CA MET A 149 -1.00 -8.37 -4.41
C MET A 149 -1.64 -6.99 -4.23
N TYR A 150 -1.03 -5.96 -4.80
CA TYR A 150 -1.49 -4.57 -4.70
C TYR A 150 -2.14 -4.09 -5.98
N ALA A 151 -3.23 -3.34 -5.82
CA ALA A 151 -3.96 -2.75 -6.92
C ALA A 151 -3.28 -1.49 -7.47
N GLU A 152 -3.56 -1.23 -8.74
CA GLU A 152 -3.41 0.09 -9.34
C GLU A 152 -4.71 0.88 -9.19
N ASN A 153 -4.68 2.19 -9.39
CA ASN A 153 -5.93 2.94 -9.47
C ASN A 153 -6.71 2.53 -10.73
N LEU A 154 -8.03 2.45 -10.63
CA LEU A 154 -8.90 2.24 -11.79
C LEU A 154 -8.87 3.50 -12.67
N GLU A 155 -8.26 3.40 -13.86
CA GLU A 155 -8.16 4.57 -14.76
C GLU A 155 -9.35 4.65 -15.72
N SER A 156 -9.80 3.49 -16.21
CA SER A 156 -11.01 3.33 -17.00
C SER A 156 -11.66 2.00 -16.68
N ILE A 157 -12.99 1.97 -16.78
CA ILE A 157 -13.78 0.74 -16.65
C ILE A 157 -13.47 -0.14 -17.86
N PRO A 158 -13.00 -1.39 -17.66
CA PRO A 158 -12.79 -2.36 -18.74
C PRO A 158 -14.09 -2.69 -19.49
N ASP A 159 -14.00 -3.05 -20.77
CA ASP A 159 -15.18 -3.44 -21.56
C ASP A 159 -15.86 -4.70 -21.01
N ASP A 160 -15.08 -5.61 -20.41
CA ASP A 160 -15.54 -6.86 -19.83
C ASP A 160 -15.82 -6.79 -18.32
N PHE A 161 -15.96 -5.57 -17.78
CA PHE A 161 -16.05 -5.30 -16.34
C PHE A 161 -17.17 -6.07 -15.63
N ILE A 162 -18.33 -6.22 -16.25
CA ILE A 162 -19.48 -6.92 -15.64
C ILE A 162 -19.26 -8.44 -15.56
N ASP A 163 -18.59 -9.01 -16.56
CA ASP A 163 -18.49 -10.46 -16.74
C ASP A 163 -17.23 -11.05 -16.09
N ASN A 164 -16.12 -10.32 -16.17
CA ASN A 164 -14.79 -10.81 -15.81
C ASN A 164 -14.20 -10.17 -14.55
N TRP A 165 -14.93 -9.32 -13.85
CA TRP A 165 -14.46 -8.69 -12.63
C TRP A 165 -15.36 -8.98 -11.43
N VAL A 166 -14.80 -8.82 -10.25
CA VAL A 166 -15.48 -8.96 -8.96
C VAL A 166 -15.03 -7.85 -8.04
N MET A 167 -15.97 -7.29 -7.27
CA MET A 167 -15.74 -6.17 -6.38
C MET A 167 -15.62 -6.64 -4.93
N MET A 168 -14.75 -6.00 -4.17
CA MET A 168 -14.65 -6.11 -2.72
C MET A 168 -14.86 -4.71 -2.12
N ILE A 169 -15.72 -4.61 -1.12
CA ILE A 169 -15.89 -3.38 -0.35
C ILE A 169 -14.90 -3.44 0.80
N CYS A 170 -13.92 -2.52 0.80
CA CYS A 170 -12.78 -2.60 1.71
C CYS A 170 -13.00 -1.74 2.97
N PRO A 171 -12.76 -2.30 4.16
CA PRO A 171 -12.77 -1.54 5.41
C PRO A 171 -11.55 -0.61 5.49
N LYS A 172 -11.70 0.46 6.26
CA LYS A 172 -10.59 1.30 6.70
C LYS A 172 -9.74 0.53 7.68
N GLY A 173 -8.44 0.45 7.41
CA GLY A 173 -7.52 -0.31 8.24
C GLY A 173 -6.14 -0.47 7.61
N LYS A 174 -5.29 -1.25 8.28
CA LYS A 174 -3.92 -1.51 7.83
C LYS A 174 -3.85 -2.81 7.04
N ARG A 175 -3.55 -2.72 5.74
CA ARG A 175 -3.28 -3.88 4.88
C ARG A 175 -2.09 -4.67 5.42
N CYS A 176 -2.22 -5.98 5.58
CA CYS A 176 -1.17 -6.84 6.13
C CYS A 176 -1.20 -8.26 5.60
N LEU A 177 -0.03 -8.89 5.57
CA LEU A 177 0.17 -10.31 5.31
C LEU A 177 0.02 -11.02 6.65
N VAL A 178 -0.88 -11.99 6.75
CA VAL A 178 -1.04 -12.78 7.97
C VAL A 178 -0.59 -14.20 7.71
N THR A 179 0.37 -14.68 8.51
CA THR A 179 0.86 -16.06 8.45
C THR A 179 0.61 -16.75 9.78
N SER A 180 0.12 -17.99 9.74
CA SER A 180 0.08 -18.87 10.92
C SER A 180 1.02 -20.04 10.75
N GLY A 181 1.76 -20.35 11.81
CA GLY A 181 2.74 -21.42 11.82
C GLY A 181 3.37 -21.55 13.20
N SER A 182 3.89 -22.74 13.52
CA SER A 182 4.61 -23.00 14.77
C SER A 182 3.84 -22.67 16.07
N GLY A 183 2.50 -22.63 16.00
CA GLY A 183 1.63 -22.31 17.14
C GLY A 183 1.46 -20.81 17.41
N GLU A 184 1.71 -19.95 16.43
CA GLU A 184 1.44 -18.51 16.51
C GLU A 184 0.97 -17.95 15.17
N THR A 185 0.42 -16.73 15.23
CA THR A 185 0.05 -15.95 14.06
C THR A 185 0.78 -14.62 14.06
N ILE A 186 1.30 -14.25 12.90
CA ILE A 186 2.11 -13.06 12.70
C ILE A 186 1.48 -12.22 11.59
N ALA A 187 1.23 -10.94 11.87
CA ALA A 187 0.85 -9.95 10.86
C ALA A 187 2.06 -9.13 10.44
N ARG A 188 2.30 -9.00 9.13
CA ARG A 188 3.42 -8.26 8.53
C ARG A 188 2.95 -7.15 7.60
N SER A 189 3.72 -6.07 7.55
CA SER A 189 3.50 -4.94 6.65
C SER A 189 3.96 -5.23 5.21
N ARG A 190 3.72 -4.29 4.30
CA ARG A 190 4.22 -4.36 2.92
C ARG A 190 5.73 -4.60 2.83
N ALA A 191 6.48 -3.96 3.73
CA ALA A 191 7.94 -4.04 3.77
C ALA A 191 8.44 -5.36 4.39
N GLY A 192 7.56 -6.22 4.88
CA GLY A 192 7.91 -7.45 5.57
C GLY A 192 8.04 -7.32 7.09
N HIS A 193 8.12 -6.09 7.63
CA HIS A 193 8.22 -5.87 9.08
C HIS A 193 6.99 -6.37 9.83
N ILE A 194 7.21 -6.96 11.00
CA ILE A 194 6.16 -7.47 11.88
C ILE A 194 5.36 -6.31 12.48
N ILE A 195 4.04 -6.38 12.31
CA ILE A 195 3.07 -5.46 12.92
C ILE A 195 2.64 -6.01 14.28
N GLY A 196 2.55 -7.32 14.42
CA GLY A 196 2.21 -7.96 15.69
C GLY A 196 2.22 -9.48 15.61
N ARG A 197 2.45 -10.10 16.77
CA ARG A 197 2.32 -11.55 17.01
C ARG A 197 1.18 -11.79 17.98
N PHE A 198 0.37 -12.80 17.69
CA PHE A 198 -0.79 -13.11 18.51
C PHE A 198 -1.24 -14.55 18.33
N GLN A 199 -2.06 -15.01 19.27
CA GLN A 199 -2.70 -16.31 19.22
C GLN A 199 -4.04 -16.18 18.50
N SER A 200 -4.37 -17.13 17.64
CA SER A 200 -5.59 -17.10 16.82
C SER A 200 -6.16 -18.49 16.57
N MET A 201 -7.40 -18.51 16.05
CA MET A 201 -8.13 -19.75 15.75
C MET A 201 -7.85 -20.31 14.36
N ILE A 202 -7.16 -19.57 13.49
CA ILE A 202 -6.75 -20.11 12.20
C ILE A 202 -5.78 -21.29 12.39
N PRO A 203 -5.74 -22.27 11.47
CA PRO A 203 -4.94 -23.48 11.63
C PRO A 203 -3.49 -23.19 12.01
N ASN A 204 -3.00 -23.87 13.05
CA ASN A 204 -1.66 -23.71 13.63
C ASN A 204 -1.31 -22.28 14.09
N GLY A 205 -2.31 -21.41 14.27
CA GLY A 205 -2.16 -20.04 14.74
C GLY A 205 -2.16 -19.88 16.26
N SER A 206 -2.21 -20.99 17.00
CA SER A 206 -2.09 -20.99 18.45
C SER A 206 -1.42 -22.24 19.00
N SER A 207 -0.83 -22.14 20.19
CA SER A 207 -0.16 -23.25 20.88
C SER A 207 -1.12 -24.40 21.21
N ALA A 208 -2.40 -24.09 21.42
CA ALA A 208 -3.45 -25.08 21.70
C ALA A 208 -3.87 -25.91 20.48
N ASN A 209 -3.63 -25.40 19.27
CA ASN A 209 -3.97 -26.07 18.00
C ASN A 209 -2.72 -26.28 17.14
N ARG A 210 -1.65 -26.82 17.76
CA ARG A 210 -0.39 -27.11 17.06
C ARG A 210 -0.58 -28.26 16.07
N THR A 211 -0.39 -27.96 14.80
CA THR A 211 -0.29 -28.94 13.71
C THR A 211 0.96 -28.66 12.88
N SER A 212 1.24 -29.49 11.87
CA SER A 212 2.28 -29.17 10.87
C SER A 212 1.76 -28.26 9.75
N ASP A 213 0.50 -27.84 9.85
CA ASP A 213 -0.15 -26.99 8.88
C ASP A 213 0.27 -25.53 9.03
N PHE A 214 0.02 -24.74 8.01
CA PHE A 214 0.19 -23.29 8.07
C PHE A 214 -0.81 -22.60 7.17
N CYS A 215 -1.11 -21.34 7.45
CA CYS A 215 -1.95 -20.52 6.59
C CYS A 215 -1.22 -19.24 6.19
N ILE A 216 -1.56 -18.74 5.01
CA ILE A 216 -1.09 -17.44 4.51
C ILE A 216 -2.33 -16.73 3.97
N LEU A 217 -2.68 -15.64 4.65
CA LEU A 217 -3.84 -14.83 4.39
C LEU A 217 -3.40 -13.40 4.06
N ASP A 218 -4.24 -12.73 3.30
CA ASP A 218 -4.08 -11.34 2.96
C ASP A 218 -5.27 -10.58 3.57
N CYS A 219 -4.96 -9.63 4.45
CA CYS A 219 -5.94 -9.05 5.37
C CYS A 219 -5.89 -7.52 5.37
N VAL A 220 -6.96 -6.92 5.87
CA VAL A 220 -7.00 -5.53 6.37
C VAL A 220 -7.31 -5.61 7.86
N TYR A 221 -6.38 -5.11 8.68
CA TYR A 221 -6.57 -5.05 10.11
C TYR A 221 -7.29 -3.76 10.49
N ASP A 222 -8.46 -3.91 11.11
CA ASP A 222 -9.23 -2.83 11.70
C ASP A 222 -8.97 -2.77 13.21
N PRO A 223 -8.27 -1.72 13.70
CA PRO A 223 -7.96 -1.57 15.12
C PRO A 223 -9.16 -1.16 15.97
N VAL A 224 -10.25 -0.65 15.39
CA VAL A 224 -11.46 -0.26 16.13
C VAL A 224 -12.23 -1.51 16.57
N HIS A 225 -12.34 -2.49 15.68
CA HIS A 225 -13.08 -3.73 15.91
C HIS A 225 -12.19 -4.94 16.24
N TRP A 226 -10.87 -4.73 16.34
CA TRP A 226 -9.86 -5.80 16.49
C TRP A 226 -10.09 -6.97 15.53
N THR A 227 -10.43 -6.64 14.29
CA THR A 227 -10.85 -7.62 13.29
C THR A 227 -9.88 -7.62 12.11
N PHE A 228 -9.40 -8.81 11.74
CA PHE A 228 -8.73 -9.03 10.48
C PHE A 228 -9.79 -9.37 9.42
N TYR A 229 -10.10 -8.39 8.59
CA TYR A 229 -10.93 -8.60 7.41
C TYR A 229 -10.08 -9.27 6.33
N VAL A 230 -10.37 -10.53 6.06
CA VAL A 230 -9.61 -11.34 5.10
C VAL A 230 -10.11 -11.00 3.70
N LEU A 231 -9.23 -10.40 2.91
CA LEU A 231 -9.48 -10.06 1.51
C LEU A 231 -9.19 -11.26 0.61
N ASP A 232 -8.12 -12.01 0.90
CA ASP A 232 -7.68 -13.10 0.06
C ASP A 232 -7.00 -14.23 0.84
N ILE A 233 -6.90 -15.40 0.20
CA ILE A 233 -6.35 -16.63 0.75
C ILE A 233 -5.31 -17.21 -0.21
N MET A 234 -4.08 -17.34 0.26
CA MET A 234 -2.97 -17.85 -0.54
C MET A 234 -2.56 -19.25 -0.15
N CYS A 235 -2.74 -19.60 1.12
CA CYS A 235 -2.51 -20.95 1.62
C CYS A 235 -3.44 -21.25 2.79
N TRP A 236 -4.07 -22.43 2.77
CA TRP A 236 -4.89 -22.92 3.85
C TRP A 236 -4.47 -24.33 4.24
N ARG A 237 -4.17 -24.56 5.51
CA ARG A 237 -3.69 -25.85 6.02
C ARG A 237 -2.55 -26.48 5.21
N GLY A 238 -1.56 -25.65 4.83
CA GLY A 238 -0.42 -26.09 4.03
C GLY A 238 -0.70 -26.36 2.55
N TYR A 239 -1.93 -26.15 2.06
CA TYR A 239 -2.28 -26.23 0.64
C TYR A 239 -2.14 -24.84 -0.02
N PRO A 240 -1.06 -24.58 -0.78
CA PRO A 240 -0.90 -23.32 -1.50
C PRO A 240 -1.83 -23.28 -2.73
N ILE A 241 -2.46 -22.13 -2.95
CA ILE A 241 -3.43 -21.87 -4.02
C ILE A 241 -3.17 -20.55 -4.74
N PHE A 242 -1.94 -20.06 -4.66
CA PHE A 242 -1.52 -18.86 -5.37
C PHE A 242 -1.76 -18.94 -6.89
N ASP A 243 -1.67 -20.15 -7.46
CA ASP A 243 -1.87 -20.40 -8.89
C ASP A 243 -3.34 -20.63 -9.27
N CYS A 244 -4.26 -20.54 -8.30
CA CYS A 244 -5.69 -20.55 -8.56
C CYS A 244 -6.19 -19.14 -8.88
N ASP A 245 -7.23 -19.08 -9.71
CA ASP A 245 -7.88 -17.83 -10.05
C ASP A 245 -8.58 -17.18 -8.84
N THR A 246 -8.92 -15.90 -9.00
CA THR A 246 -9.54 -15.12 -7.93
C THR A 246 -10.90 -15.66 -7.55
N ASN A 247 -11.70 -16.09 -8.52
CA ASN A 247 -13.01 -16.68 -8.26
C ASN A 247 -12.92 -17.86 -7.30
N PHE A 248 -12.02 -18.81 -7.57
CA PHE A 248 -11.82 -19.96 -6.73
C PHE A 248 -11.30 -19.56 -5.34
N ARG A 249 -10.30 -18.66 -5.27
CA ARG A 249 -9.75 -18.22 -3.98
C ARG A 249 -10.81 -17.53 -3.12
N HIS A 250 -11.58 -16.60 -3.66
CA HIS A 250 -12.66 -15.92 -2.95
C HIS A 250 -13.77 -16.88 -2.53
N PHE A 251 -14.20 -17.80 -3.41
CA PHE A 251 -15.15 -18.85 -3.06
C PHE A 251 -14.63 -19.70 -1.91
N TRP A 252 -13.39 -20.19 -2.02
CA TRP A 252 -12.82 -21.09 -1.02
C TRP A 252 -12.62 -20.40 0.31
N LEU A 253 -12.18 -19.13 0.30
CA LEU A 253 -12.10 -18.27 1.48
C LEU A 253 -13.43 -18.25 2.25
N GLN A 254 -14.56 -18.02 1.58
CA GLN A 254 -15.86 -18.03 2.25
C GLN A 254 -16.11 -19.40 2.92
N THR A 255 -15.90 -20.51 2.21
CA THR A 255 -16.12 -21.85 2.79
C THR A 255 -15.25 -22.16 4.01
N LYS A 256 -14.11 -21.48 4.17
CA LYS A 256 -13.17 -21.71 5.27
C LYS A 256 -13.35 -20.76 6.44
N ILE A 257 -13.62 -19.50 6.17
CA ILE A 257 -13.65 -18.44 7.19
C ILE A 257 -15.07 -18.06 7.61
N GLU A 258 -16.08 -18.25 6.77
CA GLU A 258 -17.48 -17.97 7.13
C GLU A 258 -18.04 -18.95 8.18
N SER A 259 -17.29 -20.02 8.50
CA SER A 259 -17.63 -20.92 9.60
C SER A 259 -17.48 -20.20 10.95
N SER A 260 -18.57 -20.15 11.71
CA SER A 260 -18.63 -19.57 13.06
C SER A 260 -17.66 -20.19 14.08
N GLU A 261 -17.00 -21.31 13.76
CA GLU A 261 -16.02 -21.95 14.64
C GLU A 261 -14.72 -21.15 14.79
N LEU A 262 -14.35 -20.31 13.82
CA LEU A 262 -13.14 -19.48 13.90
C LEU A 262 -13.32 -18.21 14.73
N ASP A 263 -14.57 -17.76 14.88
CA ASP A 263 -14.93 -16.50 15.57
C ASP A 263 -15.36 -16.71 17.03
N LYS A 264 -15.42 -17.95 17.52
CA LYS A 264 -15.71 -18.22 18.93
C LYS A 264 -14.44 -17.93 19.76
N PRO A 265 -14.45 -16.88 20.60
CA PRO A 265 -13.30 -16.64 21.48
C PRO A 265 -13.12 -17.82 22.42
N ASN A 266 -11.88 -18.25 22.59
CA ASN A 266 -11.49 -19.24 23.58
C ASN A 266 -10.44 -18.62 24.53
N ASN A 267 -9.91 -19.42 25.45
CA ASN A 267 -8.91 -18.92 26.40
C ASN A 267 -7.62 -18.42 25.72
N ASP A 268 -7.33 -18.87 24.50
CA ASP A 268 -6.10 -18.59 23.77
C ASP A 268 -6.27 -17.43 22.76
N ASN A 269 -7.44 -17.27 22.15
CA ASN A 269 -7.80 -16.16 21.25
C ASN A 269 -8.97 -15.36 21.84
N LYS A 270 -8.65 -14.33 22.63
CA LYS A 270 -9.65 -13.50 23.32
C LYS A 270 -10.14 -12.30 22.51
N PHE A 271 -9.34 -11.82 21.56
CA PHE A 271 -9.52 -10.47 21.01
C PHE A 271 -9.63 -10.40 19.48
N TYR A 272 -8.85 -11.21 18.74
CA TYR A 272 -8.75 -11.05 17.29
C TYR A 272 -9.75 -11.93 16.54
N GLN A 273 -10.60 -11.29 15.74
CA GLN A 273 -11.57 -11.95 14.86
C GLN A 273 -11.04 -12.03 13.43
N PHE A 274 -11.45 -13.06 12.70
CA PHE A 274 -11.14 -13.22 11.28
C PHE A 274 -12.43 -13.30 10.49
N LYS A 275 -12.75 -12.24 9.74
CA LYS A 275 -13.96 -12.17 8.94
C LYS A 275 -13.61 -12.12 7.46
N ALA A 276 -14.10 -13.06 6.68
CA ALA A 276 -13.94 -13.01 5.24
C ALA A 276 -14.80 -11.89 4.66
N LEU A 277 -14.20 -10.99 3.88
CA LEU A 277 -14.96 -10.04 3.09
C LEU A 277 -15.67 -10.79 1.98
N ARG A 278 -16.89 -10.37 1.63
CA ARG A 278 -17.69 -11.03 0.62
C ARG A 278 -17.47 -10.41 -0.76
N PRO A 279 -17.21 -11.21 -1.80
CA PRO A 279 -17.20 -10.72 -3.16
C PRO A 279 -18.59 -10.25 -3.59
N VAL A 280 -18.63 -9.12 -4.29
CA VAL A 280 -19.83 -8.52 -4.87
C VAL A 280 -19.70 -8.55 -6.39
N LEU A 281 -20.79 -8.90 -7.08
CA LEU A 281 -20.80 -8.88 -8.54
C LEU A 281 -20.71 -7.44 -9.03
N THR A 282 -19.92 -7.19 -10.07
CA THR A 282 -19.76 -5.85 -10.65
C THR A 282 -21.05 -5.34 -11.31
N SER A 283 -22.02 -6.21 -11.60
CA SER A 283 -23.39 -5.80 -11.95
C SER A 283 -24.09 -4.98 -10.85
N GLU A 284 -23.67 -5.15 -9.59
CA GLU A 284 -24.24 -4.45 -8.43
C GLU A 284 -23.46 -3.16 -8.09
N THR A 285 -22.44 -2.78 -8.90
CA THR A 285 -21.60 -1.60 -8.63
C THR A 285 -22.42 -0.34 -8.45
N LYS A 286 -23.49 -0.14 -9.24
CA LYS A 286 -24.37 1.04 -9.10
C LYS A 286 -25.06 1.06 -7.74
N GLN A 287 -25.63 -0.06 -7.30
CA GLN A 287 -26.30 -0.17 -6.01
C GLN A 287 -25.32 0.05 -4.85
N VAL A 288 -24.11 -0.48 -4.97
CA VAL A 288 -23.05 -0.26 -3.97
C VAL A 288 -22.63 1.20 -3.96
N ALA A 289 -22.47 1.86 -5.11
CA ALA A 289 -22.07 3.25 -5.18
C ALA A 289 -23.14 4.20 -4.62
N GLU A 290 -24.43 3.91 -4.80
CA GLU A 290 -25.53 4.73 -4.26
C GLU A 290 -25.60 4.72 -2.72
N ASN A 291 -25.36 3.57 -2.08
CA ASN A 291 -25.35 3.47 -0.61
C ASN A 291 -24.46 2.31 -0.12
N PRO A 292 -23.13 2.53 -0.08
CA PRO A 292 -22.17 1.51 0.33
C PRO A 292 -22.43 0.99 1.74
N GLU A 293 -22.79 1.88 2.67
CA GLU A 293 -22.97 1.59 4.08
C GLU A 293 -24.19 0.67 4.32
N ALA A 294 -25.31 0.93 3.66
CA ALA A 294 -26.48 0.06 3.73
C ALA A 294 -26.20 -1.31 3.09
N TYR A 295 -25.37 -1.35 2.05
CA TYR A 295 -25.02 -2.60 1.37
C TYR A 295 -24.20 -3.53 2.28
N ILE A 296 -23.15 -3.02 2.92
CA ILE A 296 -22.34 -3.85 3.85
C ILE A 296 -23.13 -4.24 5.12
N THR A 297 -24.05 -3.39 5.57
CA THR A 297 -24.92 -3.69 6.72
C THR A 297 -25.82 -4.89 6.44
N LYS A 298 -26.38 -4.99 5.22
CA LYS A 298 -27.16 -6.17 4.78
C LYS A 298 -26.33 -7.45 4.77
N GLN A 299 -25.01 -7.33 4.59
CA GLN A 299 -24.07 -8.44 4.68
C GLN A 299 -23.61 -8.74 6.12
N GLY A 300 -24.08 -8.00 7.13
CA GLY A 300 -23.69 -8.21 8.52
C GLY A 300 -22.33 -7.61 8.89
N PHE A 301 -21.82 -6.67 8.08
CA PHE A 301 -20.63 -5.89 8.40
C PHE A 301 -21.00 -4.51 8.96
N ASN A 302 -20.12 -3.95 9.79
CA ASN A 302 -20.30 -2.64 10.42
C ASN A 302 -18.95 -1.90 10.57
N TYR A 303 -18.22 -1.76 9.47
CA TYR A 303 -16.94 -1.06 9.43
C TYR A 303 -17.03 0.22 8.59
N GLU A 304 -16.11 1.16 8.82
CA GLU A 304 -15.95 2.32 7.94
C GLU A 304 -15.34 1.88 6.60
N ILE A 305 -15.87 2.34 5.48
CA ILE A 305 -15.42 1.94 4.13
C ILE A 305 -14.28 2.85 3.67
N ASP A 306 -13.18 2.26 3.24
CA ASP A 306 -12.01 2.96 2.67
C ASP A 306 -12.14 3.15 1.15
N GLY A 307 -12.73 2.16 0.49
CA GLY A 307 -12.93 2.17 -0.96
C GLY A 307 -13.31 0.81 -1.52
N LEU A 308 -13.23 0.70 -2.84
CA LEU A 308 -13.63 -0.46 -3.61
C LEU A 308 -12.41 -1.05 -4.33
N LEU A 309 -12.28 -2.37 -4.24
CA LEU A 309 -11.22 -3.13 -4.87
C LEU A 309 -11.83 -4.07 -5.91
N PHE A 310 -11.40 -3.95 -7.16
CA PHE A 310 -11.90 -4.73 -8.28
C PHE A 310 -10.85 -5.72 -8.72
N TYR A 311 -11.14 -7.01 -8.64
CA TYR A 311 -10.25 -8.06 -9.11
C TYR A 311 -10.74 -8.61 -10.44
N HIS A 312 -9.82 -8.84 -11.36
CA HIS A 312 -10.09 -9.68 -12.52
C HIS A 312 -10.27 -11.13 -12.05
N ARG A 313 -11.40 -11.76 -12.38
CA ARG A 313 -11.81 -13.08 -11.89
C ARG A 313 -10.78 -14.18 -12.13
N GLN A 314 -10.06 -14.08 -13.25
CA GLN A 314 -9.05 -15.07 -13.65
C GLN A 314 -7.63 -14.79 -13.12
N THR A 315 -7.40 -13.73 -12.32
CA THR A 315 -6.02 -13.43 -11.88
C THR A 315 -5.54 -14.45 -10.85
N ASN A 316 -4.33 -14.95 -11.05
CA ASN A 316 -3.58 -15.69 -10.03
C ASN A 316 -3.07 -14.72 -8.96
N TYR A 317 -2.77 -15.23 -7.76
CA TYR A 317 -2.20 -14.42 -6.69
C TYR A 317 -0.69 -14.27 -6.88
N ARG A 318 -0.24 -13.04 -7.07
CA ARG A 318 1.18 -12.67 -7.20
C ARG A 318 1.43 -11.40 -6.39
N GLY A 319 2.43 -11.45 -5.51
CA GLY A 319 2.84 -10.29 -4.73
C GLY A 319 3.40 -9.17 -5.61
N GLY A 320 3.20 -7.92 -5.17
CA GLY A 320 3.55 -6.71 -5.91
C GLY A 320 2.36 -6.05 -6.59
N ASN A 321 2.62 -4.98 -7.33
CA ASN A 321 1.59 -4.23 -8.03
C ASN A 321 1.13 -4.98 -9.30
N THR A 322 -0.17 -4.95 -9.58
CA THR A 322 -0.74 -5.58 -10.77
C THR A 322 -1.87 -4.73 -11.39
N PRO A 323 -2.00 -4.67 -12.72
CA PRO A 323 -3.12 -4.03 -13.38
C PRO A 323 -4.42 -4.86 -13.32
N LEU A 324 -4.34 -6.12 -12.87
CA LEU A 324 -5.46 -7.06 -12.74
C LEU A 324 -6.25 -6.88 -11.43
N VAL A 325 -5.80 -5.96 -10.57
CA VAL A 325 -6.56 -5.49 -9.43
C VAL A 325 -6.57 -3.98 -9.47
N CYS A 326 -7.76 -3.39 -9.36
CA CYS A 326 -7.96 -1.95 -9.46
C CYS A 326 -8.59 -1.39 -8.19
N TRP A 327 -8.19 -0.20 -7.79
CA TRP A 327 -8.65 0.51 -6.60
C TRP A 327 -9.44 1.76 -6.97
N VAL A 328 -10.51 2.01 -6.24
CA VAL A 328 -11.27 3.26 -6.25
C VAL A 328 -11.46 3.70 -4.80
N ALA A 329 -10.93 4.86 -4.44
CA ALA A 329 -11.07 5.41 -3.09
C ALA A 329 -12.53 5.78 -2.78
N ARG A 330 -12.92 5.78 -1.51
CA ARG A 330 -14.29 6.12 -1.07
C ARG A 330 -14.80 7.47 -1.63
N SER A 331 -13.92 8.46 -1.76
CA SER A 331 -14.21 9.78 -2.33
C SER A 331 -14.51 9.78 -3.82
N ASP A 332 -14.09 8.73 -4.54
CA ASP A 332 -14.23 8.60 -5.98
C ASP A 332 -15.32 7.60 -6.39
N VAL A 333 -15.98 6.95 -5.44
CA VAL A 333 -17.03 5.94 -5.71
C VAL A 333 -18.19 6.52 -6.52
N ASP A 334 -18.61 7.75 -6.25
CA ASP A 334 -19.71 8.40 -6.98
C ASP A 334 -19.37 8.63 -8.46
N LYS A 335 -18.07 8.69 -8.81
CA LYS A 335 -17.63 8.82 -10.21
C LYS A 335 -17.91 7.55 -11.02
N LEU A 336 -18.15 6.41 -10.37
CA LEU A 336 -18.55 5.16 -11.03
C LEU A 336 -20.00 5.16 -11.51
N LEU A 337 -20.81 6.14 -11.10
CA LEU A 337 -22.20 6.30 -11.53
C LEU A 337 -22.35 7.12 -12.82
N GLN A 338 -21.28 7.79 -13.25
CA GLN A 338 -21.21 8.61 -14.46
C GLN A 338 -20.80 7.75 -15.66
#